data_AF-A0A915MWF2-F1
#
_entry.id   AF-A0A915MWF2-F1
#
_cell.length_a   1.000
_cell.length_b   1.000
_cell.length_c   1.000
_cell.angle_alpha   90.00
_cell.angle_beta   90.00
_cell.angle_gamma   90.00
#
_symmetry.space_group_name_H-M   'P 1'
#
loop_
_entity.id
_entity.type
_entity.pdbx_description
1 polymer ?
#
loop_
_entity_poly.entity_id
_entity_poly.type
_entity_poly.pdbx_seq_one_letter_code
_entity_poly.pdbx_strand_id
1 'polypeptide(L)'
;MSLASMPGSRAILTLQKTLLGFQKYATSVQSLRNSSSAVKVTLVGASGGIGQPLALLLKKNASIAHLALYDIVGTPGVCADLSHINTPAKVTAHMGPNELSAALKDADVVVVPAGVPRKPVQNVDVTKTKIPVVGGHSGVTIVPLLSQCQPKVQLSDGEIKALTERIQEAGTEVVKAKAGAGSATLSMALAAEYFVGSLVNALKGQKSVQCAYVRSDVVQGLEYFAGPVELGPKGVEKILPLGELSSYEKQLIEKAIPDLKKEIAKGVDFIKKGI
;
A
#
# COMPACT_ATOMS: atom_id res chain seq x y z
N MET A 1 5.97 60.44 28.99
CA MET A 1 4.53 60.08 28.86
C MET A 1 4.44 58.72 28.15
N SER A 2 3.43 57.90 28.45
CA SER A 2 3.23 56.60 27.77
C SER A 2 2.46 56.77 26.47
N LEU A 3 2.82 56.00 25.42
CA LEU A 3 2.12 55.96 24.13
C LEU A 3 0.67 55.42 24.22
N ALA A 4 0.27 54.87 25.36
CA ALA A 4 -1.04 54.24 25.55
C ALA A 4 -2.25 55.19 25.58
N SER A 5 -2.05 56.52 25.64
CA SER A 5 -3.13 57.50 25.86
C SER A 5 -3.53 58.34 24.63
N MET A 6 -3.01 58.08 23.43
CA MET A 6 -3.36 58.87 22.23
C MET A 6 -4.65 58.36 21.55
N PRO A 7 -5.60 59.26 21.20
CA PRO A 7 -6.74 58.92 20.36
C PRO A 7 -6.29 58.28 19.04
N GLY A 8 -6.95 57.19 18.64
CA GLY A 8 -6.58 56.38 17.48
C GLY A 8 -5.77 55.11 17.81
N SER A 9 -5.08 55.04 18.95
CA SER A 9 -4.28 53.85 19.32
C SER A 9 -5.12 52.56 19.41
N ARG A 10 -6.39 52.66 19.87
CA ARG A 10 -7.35 51.54 19.82
C ARG A 10 -7.71 51.10 18.39
N ALA A 11 -7.82 52.02 17.43
CA ALA A 11 -8.16 51.69 16.05
C ALA A 11 -7.01 50.94 15.37
N ILE A 12 -5.76 51.39 15.58
CA ILE A 12 -4.55 50.72 15.08
C ILE A 12 -4.45 49.30 15.67
N LEU A 13 -4.69 49.13 16.97
CA LEU A 13 -4.63 47.82 17.63
C LEU A 13 -5.71 46.85 17.12
N THR A 14 -6.91 47.36 16.81
CA THR A 14 -7.96 46.56 16.16
C THR A 14 -7.58 46.19 14.74
N LEU A 15 -7.04 47.13 13.94
CA LEU A 15 -6.61 46.86 12.57
C LEU A 15 -5.50 45.79 12.52
N GLN A 16 -4.52 45.86 13.44
CA GLN A 16 -3.48 44.85 13.59
C GLN A 16 -4.04 43.47 13.96
N LYS A 17 -5.01 43.40 14.90
CA LYS A 17 -5.67 42.13 15.26
C LYS A 17 -6.45 41.54 14.09
N THR A 18 -7.14 42.36 13.30
CA THR A 18 -7.84 41.93 12.09
C THR A 18 -6.85 41.45 11.02
N LEU A 19 -5.75 42.18 10.78
CA LEU A 19 -4.68 41.77 9.87
C LEU A 19 -4.00 40.45 10.29
N LEU A 20 -3.73 40.27 11.59
CA LEU A 20 -3.21 39.00 12.13
C LEU A 20 -4.24 37.86 12.00
N GLY A 21 -5.54 38.16 12.11
CA GLY A 21 -6.62 37.23 11.81
C GLY A 21 -6.61 36.80 10.34
N PHE A 22 -6.54 37.76 9.41
CA PHE A 22 -6.43 37.49 7.98
C PHE A 22 -5.12 36.75 7.62
N GLN A 23 -3.99 37.07 8.25
CA GLN A 23 -2.73 36.33 8.07
C GLN A 23 -2.85 34.87 8.52
N LYS A 24 -3.42 34.62 9.70
CA LYS A 24 -3.69 33.25 10.19
C LYS A 24 -4.68 32.50 9.31
N TYR A 25 -5.70 33.19 8.80
CA TYR A 25 -6.66 32.60 7.86
C TYR A 25 -5.99 32.29 6.51
N ALA A 26 -5.14 33.19 6.00
CA ALA A 26 -4.38 32.99 4.77
C ALA A 26 -3.38 31.83 4.89
N THR A 27 -2.64 31.69 6.00
CA THR A 27 -1.78 30.52 6.23
C THR A 27 -2.57 29.24 6.44
N SER A 28 -3.77 29.29 7.04
CA SER A 28 -4.69 28.14 7.09
C SER A 28 -5.16 27.72 5.69
N VAL A 29 -5.55 28.67 4.84
CA VAL A 29 -5.96 28.43 3.45
C VAL A 29 -4.77 27.97 2.58
N GLN A 30 -3.55 28.44 2.82
CA GLN A 30 -2.34 27.92 2.18
C GLN A 30 -2.00 26.51 2.68
N SER A 31 -2.17 26.22 3.96
CA SER A 31 -2.02 24.87 4.52
C SER A 31 -3.03 23.88 3.93
N LEU A 32 -4.26 24.34 3.67
CA LEU A 32 -5.31 23.57 2.98
C LEU A 32 -5.05 23.41 1.47
N ARG A 33 -4.30 24.34 0.85
CA ARG A 33 -3.84 24.19 -0.55
C ARG A 33 -2.65 23.24 -0.68
N ASN A 34 -1.74 23.22 0.29
CA ASN A 34 -0.59 22.28 0.28
C ASN A 34 -0.96 20.81 0.56
N SER A 35 -2.17 20.53 1.06
CA SER A 35 -2.71 19.16 1.18
C SER A 35 -3.46 18.68 -0.09
N SER A 36 -3.38 19.43 -1.19
CA SER A 36 -4.09 19.18 -2.46
C SER A 36 -3.15 18.83 -3.63
N SER A 37 -2.13 18.00 -3.40
CA SER A 37 -1.46 17.30 -4.51
C SER A 37 -2.46 16.37 -5.20
N ALA A 38 -2.62 16.56 -6.52
CA ALA A 38 -3.59 15.84 -7.33
C ALA A 38 -3.05 14.46 -7.72
N VAL A 39 -3.02 13.53 -6.76
CA VAL A 39 -2.28 12.27 -6.85
C VAL A 39 -2.61 11.47 -8.12
N LYS A 40 -1.57 11.16 -8.90
CA LYS A 40 -1.62 10.26 -10.04
C LYS A 40 -1.16 8.85 -9.65
N VAL A 41 -1.97 7.86 -9.98
CA VAL A 41 -1.65 6.43 -9.85
C VAL A 41 -1.55 5.81 -11.24
N THR A 42 -0.46 5.09 -11.51
CA THR A 42 -0.28 4.32 -12.75
C THR A 42 -0.35 2.82 -12.46
N LEU A 43 -1.19 2.11 -13.19
CA LEU A 43 -1.46 0.67 -13.02
C LEU A 43 -0.91 -0.13 -14.21
N VAL A 44 0.07 -1.00 -13.97
CA VAL A 44 0.82 -1.76 -14.99
C VAL A 44 0.36 -3.22 -15.00
N GLY A 45 -0.34 -3.63 -16.05
CA GLY A 45 -1.10 -4.88 -16.11
C GLY A 45 -2.61 -4.68 -15.84
N ALA A 46 -3.15 -3.53 -16.25
CA ALA A 46 -4.51 -3.08 -15.96
C ALA A 46 -5.62 -3.92 -16.62
N SER A 47 -5.33 -4.62 -17.72
CA SER A 47 -6.27 -5.52 -18.40
C SER A 47 -6.26 -6.94 -17.82
N GLY A 48 -5.27 -7.27 -16.99
CA GLY A 48 -5.17 -8.57 -16.32
C GLY A 48 -6.25 -8.81 -15.26
N GLY A 49 -6.38 -10.07 -14.82
CA GLY A 49 -7.43 -10.50 -13.89
C GLY A 49 -7.39 -9.85 -12.49
N ILE A 50 -6.23 -9.36 -12.05
CA ILE A 50 -6.11 -8.48 -10.86
C ILE A 50 -6.26 -7.01 -11.28
N GLY A 51 -5.73 -6.63 -12.44
CA GLY A 51 -5.74 -5.27 -12.97
C GLY A 51 -7.12 -4.65 -13.08
N GLN A 52 -8.09 -5.32 -13.73
CA GLN A 52 -9.43 -4.76 -13.93
C GLN A 52 -10.17 -4.46 -12.61
N PRO A 53 -10.31 -5.41 -11.65
CA PRO A 53 -10.95 -5.11 -10.36
C PRO A 53 -10.16 -4.10 -9.52
N LEU A 54 -8.82 -4.07 -9.63
CA LEU A 54 -7.99 -3.07 -8.94
C LEU A 54 -8.21 -1.67 -9.53
N ALA A 55 -8.27 -1.55 -10.86
CA ALA A 55 -8.58 -0.31 -11.56
C ALA A 55 -9.96 0.25 -11.18
N LEU A 56 -10.97 -0.63 -11.03
CA LEU A 56 -12.30 -0.28 -10.53
C LEU A 56 -12.26 0.28 -9.10
N LEU A 57 -11.53 -0.36 -8.18
CA LEU A 57 -11.41 0.12 -6.80
C LEU A 57 -10.64 1.46 -6.75
N LEU A 58 -9.54 1.59 -7.49
CA LEU A 58 -8.76 2.84 -7.58
C LEU A 58 -9.60 3.99 -8.20
N LYS A 59 -10.40 3.73 -9.24
CA LYS A 59 -11.33 4.72 -9.82
C LYS A 59 -12.40 5.18 -8.82
N LYS A 60 -12.74 4.38 -7.80
CA LYS A 60 -13.64 4.77 -6.71
C LYS A 60 -12.95 5.55 -5.57
N ASN A 61 -11.62 5.51 -5.48
CA ASN A 61 -10.89 6.18 -4.41
C ASN A 61 -10.77 7.69 -4.69
N ALA A 62 -11.58 8.49 -3.99
CA ALA A 62 -11.64 9.95 -4.15
C ALA A 62 -10.33 10.70 -3.79
N SER A 63 -9.34 10.01 -3.23
CA SER A 63 -8.01 10.55 -2.96
C SER A 63 -7.11 10.56 -4.22
N ILE A 64 -7.50 9.86 -5.29
CA ILE A 64 -6.80 9.78 -6.59
C ILE A 64 -7.43 10.79 -7.58
N ALA A 65 -6.59 11.57 -8.27
CA ALA A 65 -7.03 12.55 -9.28
C ALA A 65 -6.84 12.05 -10.72
N HIS A 66 -5.83 11.22 -10.98
CA HIS A 66 -5.58 10.61 -12.29
C HIS A 66 -5.19 9.14 -12.13
N LEU A 67 -5.96 8.25 -12.75
CA LEU A 67 -5.63 6.84 -12.91
C LEU A 67 -5.15 6.58 -14.34
N ALA A 68 -3.85 6.35 -14.53
CA ALA A 68 -3.29 5.90 -15.80
C ALA A 68 -3.26 4.38 -15.84
N LEU A 69 -3.89 3.80 -16.85
CA LEU A 69 -3.94 2.35 -17.07
C LEU A 69 -2.92 1.99 -18.14
N TYR A 70 -2.10 0.99 -17.88
CA TYR A 70 -1.16 0.41 -18.84
C TYR A 70 -1.33 -1.11 -18.93
N ASP A 71 -1.30 -1.63 -20.15
CA ASP A 71 -1.16 -3.06 -20.43
C ASP A 71 -0.57 -3.25 -21.84
N ILE A 72 -0.19 -4.47 -22.20
CA ILE A 72 0.24 -4.80 -23.57
C ILE A 72 -0.96 -4.81 -24.51
N VAL A 73 -2.15 -5.20 -24.02
CA VAL A 73 -3.39 -5.33 -24.80
C VAL A 73 -4.64 -4.91 -24.01
N GLY A 74 -5.69 -4.50 -24.70
CA GLY A 74 -7.04 -4.31 -24.14
C GLY A 74 -7.26 -3.02 -23.34
N THR A 75 -6.21 -2.26 -22.98
CA THR A 75 -6.29 -1.09 -22.11
C THR A 75 -7.32 -0.03 -22.52
N PRO A 76 -7.52 0.29 -23.82
CA PRO A 76 -8.54 1.26 -24.25
C PRO A 76 -9.96 0.88 -23.85
N GLY A 77 -10.32 -0.40 -23.89
CA GLY A 77 -11.65 -0.88 -23.47
C GLY A 77 -11.88 -0.74 -21.96
N VAL A 78 -10.88 -1.14 -21.16
CA VAL A 78 -10.91 -1.00 -19.70
C VAL A 78 -10.97 0.48 -19.28
N CYS A 79 -10.27 1.36 -20.01
CA CYS A 79 -10.35 2.81 -19.80
C CYS A 79 -11.73 3.38 -20.15
N ALA A 80 -12.35 2.94 -21.25
CA ALA A 80 -13.66 3.42 -21.67
C ALA A 80 -14.73 3.08 -20.62
N ASP A 81 -14.80 1.81 -20.19
CA ASP A 81 -15.68 1.33 -19.13
C ASP A 81 -15.53 2.15 -17.83
N LEU A 82 -14.30 2.22 -17.31
CA LEU A 82 -14.03 2.96 -16.08
C LEU A 82 -14.23 4.49 -16.21
N SER A 83 -14.14 5.06 -17.41
CA SER A 83 -14.37 6.50 -17.62
C SER A 83 -15.82 6.93 -17.39
N HIS A 84 -16.78 6.03 -17.57
CA HIS A 84 -18.20 6.29 -17.32
C HIS A 84 -18.57 6.34 -15.84
N ILE A 85 -17.68 5.90 -14.93
CA ILE A 85 -17.90 5.94 -13.48
C ILE A 85 -17.78 7.39 -12.99
N ASN A 86 -18.84 7.89 -12.34
CA ASN A 86 -19.07 9.29 -11.94
C ASN A 86 -18.23 9.78 -10.73
N THR A 87 -16.95 9.44 -10.68
CA THR A 87 -15.97 9.94 -9.71
C THR A 87 -15.01 10.95 -10.36
N PRO A 88 -14.41 11.89 -9.60
CA PRO A 88 -13.58 12.96 -10.17
C PRO A 88 -12.25 12.51 -10.79
N ALA A 89 -11.81 11.27 -10.53
CA ALA A 89 -10.55 10.75 -11.07
C ALA A 89 -10.61 10.62 -12.60
N LYS A 90 -9.71 11.32 -13.30
CA LYS A 90 -9.49 11.15 -14.75
C LYS A 90 -8.93 9.77 -15.02
N VAL A 91 -9.38 9.08 -16.07
CA VAL A 91 -8.80 7.82 -16.54
C VAL A 91 -8.10 8.04 -17.88
N THR A 92 -6.98 7.37 -18.13
CA THR A 92 -6.30 7.35 -19.45
C THR A 92 -5.75 5.95 -19.75
N ALA A 93 -6.00 5.43 -20.94
CA ALA A 93 -5.34 4.23 -21.46
C ALA A 93 -3.95 4.55 -22.01
N HIS A 94 -3.06 3.57 -21.88
CA HIS A 94 -1.76 3.44 -22.54
C HIS A 94 -1.61 1.95 -22.92
N MET A 95 -1.23 1.63 -24.15
CA MET A 95 -1.23 0.25 -24.65
C MET A 95 0.01 -0.09 -25.48
N GLY A 96 0.59 -1.26 -25.21
CA GLY A 96 1.73 -1.78 -25.95
C GLY A 96 3.08 -1.17 -25.53
N PRO A 97 4.19 -1.73 -26.04
CA PRO A 97 5.53 -1.56 -25.44
C PRO A 97 6.03 -0.11 -25.39
N ASN A 98 5.57 0.75 -26.31
CA ASN A 98 6.08 2.12 -26.45
C ASN A 98 5.36 3.13 -25.54
N GLU A 99 4.17 2.80 -25.02
CA GLU A 99 3.34 3.75 -24.26
C GLU A 99 3.58 3.70 -22.74
N LEU A 100 4.40 2.75 -22.25
CA LEU A 100 4.73 2.62 -20.82
C LEU A 100 5.32 3.92 -20.24
N SER A 101 6.21 4.58 -20.98
CA SER A 101 6.81 5.85 -20.57
C SER A 101 5.78 6.98 -20.45
N ALA A 102 4.75 6.99 -21.31
CA ALA A 102 3.64 7.95 -21.22
C ALA A 102 2.71 7.64 -20.02
N ALA A 103 2.52 6.35 -19.72
CA ALA A 103 1.76 5.92 -18.54
C ALA A 103 2.46 6.34 -17.24
N LEU A 104 3.78 6.13 -17.15
CA LEU A 104 4.60 6.39 -15.95
C LEU A 104 4.90 7.88 -15.72
N LYS A 105 4.89 8.72 -16.76
CA LYS A 105 5.22 10.15 -16.66
C LYS A 105 4.38 10.84 -15.57
N ASP A 106 5.02 11.60 -14.69
CA ASP A 106 4.37 12.38 -13.62
C ASP A 106 3.52 11.54 -12.62
N ALA A 107 3.81 10.24 -12.44
CA ALA A 107 3.08 9.37 -11.51
C ALA A 107 3.66 9.36 -10.09
N ASP A 108 2.82 9.61 -9.07
CA ASP A 108 3.21 9.55 -7.66
C ASP A 108 3.28 8.11 -7.13
N VAL A 109 2.42 7.22 -7.64
CA VAL A 109 2.36 5.80 -7.26
C VAL A 109 2.27 4.94 -8.52
N VAL A 110 3.13 3.92 -8.60
CA VAL A 110 3.10 2.90 -9.65
C VAL A 110 2.76 1.55 -9.02
N VAL A 111 1.76 0.85 -9.58
CA VAL A 111 1.24 -0.42 -9.07
C VAL A 111 1.36 -1.47 -10.16
N VAL A 112 2.00 -2.60 -9.88
CA VAL A 112 2.34 -3.62 -10.88
C VAL A 112 1.71 -4.98 -10.55
N PRO A 113 0.41 -5.20 -10.82
CA PRO A 113 -0.25 -6.51 -10.70
C PRO A 113 0.09 -7.51 -11.82
N ALA A 114 0.91 -7.14 -12.81
CA ALA A 114 1.23 -7.98 -13.97
C ALA A 114 1.89 -9.32 -13.57
N GLY A 115 1.18 -10.44 -13.77
CA GLY A 115 1.66 -11.78 -13.43
C GLY A 115 0.67 -12.91 -13.73
N VAL A 116 1.15 -14.15 -13.68
CA VAL A 116 0.38 -15.37 -14.02
C VAL A 116 -0.29 -15.98 -12.77
N PRO A 117 -1.57 -16.42 -12.80
CA PRO A 117 -2.43 -16.27 -11.63
C PRO A 117 -2.67 -17.56 -10.79
N ARG A 118 -2.65 -17.48 -9.43
CA ARG A 118 -2.94 -18.55 -8.41
C ARG A 118 -3.81 -18.03 -7.20
N LYS A 119 -4.61 -18.87 -6.50
CA LYS A 119 -6.09 -18.66 -6.18
C LYS A 119 -6.54 -18.04 -4.80
N PRO A 120 -7.87 -17.96 -4.45
CA PRO A 120 -8.42 -17.51 -3.13
C PRO A 120 -9.52 -18.40 -2.43
N VAL A 121 -9.65 -18.31 -1.09
CA VAL A 121 -10.80 -18.50 -0.12
C VAL A 121 -10.25 -18.18 1.32
N GLN A 122 -10.85 -18.37 2.51
CA GLN A 122 -12.11 -17.98 3.24
C GLN A 122 -11.88 -18.31 4.76
N ASN A 123 -12.50 -17.78 5.82
CA ASN A 123 -13.41 -16.64 6.11
C ASN A 123 -13.46 -16.40 7.65
N VAL A 124 -13.53 -15.15 8.13
CA VAL A 124 -13.87 -14.72 9.53
C VAL A 124 -14.37 -13.25 9.49
N ASP A 125 -14.78 -12.62 10.61
CA ASP A 125 -14.90 -11.13 10.63
C ASP A 125 -13.49 -10.50 10.65
N VAL A 126 -12.99 -10.28 9.43
CA VAL A 126 -11.69 -9.67 9.16
C VAL A 126 -11.72 -8.14 9.25
N THR A 127 -12.88 -7.50 9.44
CA THR A 127 -13.01 -6.02 9.29
C THR A 127 -12.35 -5.22 10.42
N LYS A 128 -12.19 -5.84 11.60
CA LYS A 128 -11.60 -5.22 12.81
C LYS A 128 -10.32 -5.92 13.27
N THR A 129 -9.93 -7.00 12.59
CA THR A 129 -8.85 -7.90 12.99
C THR A 129 -7.56 -7.54 12.28
N LYS A 130 -6.49 -7.25 13.03
CA LYS A 130 -5.16 -6.93 12.52
C LYS A 130 -4.15 -7.92 13.05
N ILE A 131 -3.43 -8.57 12.13
CA ILE A 131 -2.32 -9.49 12.41
C ILE A 131 -1.14 -9.00 11.56
N PRO A 132 0.00 -8.60 12.15
CA PRO A 132 1.21 -8.33 11.39
C PRO A 132 1.70 -9.60 10.69
N VAL A 133 2.10 -9.50 9.43
CA VAL A 133 2.66 -10.64 8.67
C VAL A 133 4.03 -10.23 8.14
N VAL A 134 5.04 -11.02 8.47
CA VAL A 134 6.46 -10.68 8.28
C VAL A 134 7.18 -11.80 7.51
N GLY A 135 8.44 -11.58 7.13
CA GLY A 135 9.23 -12.54 6.35
C GLY A 135 9.18 -12.30 4.85
N GLY A 136 8.42 -13.12 4.12
CA GLY A 136 8.29 -13.12 2.66
C GLY A 136 6.85 -13.29 2.18
N HIS A 137 6.68 -13.82 0.97
CA HIS A 137 5.37 -13.99 0.31
C HIS A 137 5.22 -15.34 -0.40
N SER A 138 5.91 -16.38 0.09
CA SER A 138 5.95 -17.72 -0.51
C SER A 138 6.03 -18.80 0.57
N GLY A 139 4.96 -19.59 0.76
CA GLY A 139 4.92 -20.73 1.69
C GLY A 139 5.46 -20.39 3.09
N VAL A 140 6.43 -21.17 3.57
CA VAL A 140 7.06 -21.03 4.90
C VAL A 140 7.70 -19.67 5.18
N THR A 141 7.97 -18.85 4.15
CA THR A 141 8.49 -17.48 4.36
C THR A 141 7.44 -16.52 4.91
N ILE A 142 6.14 -16.85 4.79
CA ILE A 142 5.03 -16.04 5.32
C ILE A 142 4.90 -16.33 6.81
N VAL A 143 5.26 -15.37 7.67
CA VAL A 143 5.22 -15.51 9.13
C VAL A 143 4.13 -14.62 9.73
N PRO A 144 2.93 -15.14 10.04
CA PRO A 144 1.91 -14.38 10.75
C PRO A 144 2.26 -14.25 12.24
N LEU A 145 2.32 -13.02 12.76
CA LEU A 145 2.56 -12.73 14.16
C LEU A 145 1.24 -12.80 14.95
N LEU A 146 0.74 -14.03 15.12
CA LEU A 146 -0.52 -14.32 15.80
C LEU A 146 -0.54 -13.86 17.27
N SER A 147 0.62 -13.81 17.94
CA SER A 147 0.73 -13.26 19.30
C SER A 147 0.45 -11.75 19.38
N GLN A 148 0.56 -11.05 18.24
CA GLN A 148 0.34 -9.60 18.11
C GLN A 148 -1.04 -9.26 17.52
N CYS A 149 -1.96 -10.23 17.45
CA CYS A 149 -3.32 -10.01 16.95
C CYS A 149 -4.07 -8.91 17.75
N GLN A 150 -4.75 -8.01 17.03
CA GLN A 150 -5.58 -6.94 17.58
C GLN A 150 -6.99 -7.03 16.98
N PRO A 151 -8.07 -7.15 17.79
CA PRO A 151 -8.06 -7.32 19.25
C PRO A 151 -7.36 -8.61 19.68
N LYS A 152 -6.82 -8.64 20.90
CA LYS A 152 -6.14 -9.85 21.42
C LYS A 152 -7.10 -11.03 21.46
N VAL A 153 -6.72 -12.10 20.77
CA VAL A 153 -7.35 -13.42 20.84
C VAL A 153 -6.46 -14.36 21.65
N GLN A 154 -7.07 -15.30 22.37
CA GLN A 154 -6.36 -16.45 22.94
C GLN A 154 -6.57 -17.63 21.99
N LEU A 155 -5.48 -18.30 21.62
CA LEU A 155 -5.44 -19.45 20.72
C LEU A 155 -4.54 -20.50 21.36
N SER A 156 -4.92 -21.77 21.28
CA SER A 156 -4.04 -22.89 21.66
C SER A 156 -2.90 -23.10 20.65
N ASP A 157 -1.83 -23.77 21.04
CA ASP A 157 -0.70 -24.10 20.16
C ASP A 157 -1.15 -24.85 18.89
N GLY A 158 -2.19 -25.68 18.99
CA GLY A 158 -2.80 -26.38 17.85
C GLY A 158 -3.49 -25.43 16.87
N GLU A 159 -4.25 -24.46 17.38
CA GLU A 159 -4.91 -23.43 16.56
C GLU A 159 -3.90 -22.46 15.95
N ILE A 160 -2.88 -22.05 16.72
CA ILE A 160 -1.76 -21.21 16.26
C ILE A 160 -1.05 -21.88 15.08
N LYS A 161 -0.71 -23.17 15.22
CA LYS A 161 -0.06 -23.95 14.16
C LYS A 161 -0.98 -24.11 12.93
N ALA A 162 -2.23 -24.55 13.13
CA ALA A 162 -3.16 -24.78 12.03
C ALA A 162 -3.47 -23.48 11.25
N LEU A 163 -3.65 -22.35 11.96
CA LEU A 163 -3.85 -21.04 11.35
C LEU A 163 -2.58 -20.55 10.61
N THR A 164 -1.39 -20.82 11.14
CA THR A 164 -0.12 -20.51 10.48
C THR A 164 0.05 -21.27 9.17
N GLU A 165 -0.07 -22.61 9.21
CA GLU A 165 0.01 -23.47 8.02
C GLU A 165 -1.04 -23.07 6.98
N ARG A 166 -2.26 -22.71 7.44
CA ARG A 166 -3.33 -22.23 6.57
C ARG A 166 -3.10 -20.86 5.96
N ILE A 167 -2.44 -19.93 6.66
CA ILE A 167 -2.03 -18.62 6.11
C ILE A 167 -0.92 -18.80 5.07
N GLN A 168 0.04 -19.69 5.31
CA GLN A 168 1.12 -20.01 4.37
C GLN A 168 0.59 -20.68 3.09
N GLU A 169 -0.33 -21.63 3.23
CA GLU A 169 -0.97 -22.33 2.11
C GLU A 169 -2.25 -21.65 1.59
N ALA A 170 -2.57 -20.44 2.03
CA ALA A 170 -3.72 -19.65 1.54
C ALA A 170 -3.61 -19.31 0.04
N GLY A 171 -2.40 -19.35 -0.53
CA GLY A 171 -2.15 -19.28 -1.97
C GLY A 171 -2.29 -20.61 -2.71
N THR A 172 -2.42 -21.74 -2.00
CA THR A 172 -2.41 -23.12 -2.52
C THR A 172 -3.70 -23.92 -2.29
N GLU A 173 -4.34 -23.90 -1.11
CA GLU A 173 -5.66 -24.55 -0.82
C GLU A 173 -6.62 -24.31 -1.99
N VAL A 174 -6.61 -23.05 -2.35
CA VAL A 174 -7.35 -22.30 -3.32
C VAL A 174 -7.06 -22.69 -4.77
N VAL A 175 -5.81 -23.09 -5.11
CA VAL A 175 -5.40 -23.42 -6.49
C VAL A 175 -6.18 -24.64 -6.98
N LYS A 176 -6.45 -25.53 -6.02
CA LYS A 176 -7.33 -26.69 -6.12
C LYS A 176 -8.79 -26.23 -6.31
N ALA A 177 -9.26 -25.27 -5.51
CA ALA A 177 -10.66 -24.82 -5.47
C ALA A 177 -11.26 -24.31 -6.81
N LYS A 178 -10.54 -23.55 -7.67
CA LYS A 178 -11.00 -23.26 -9.06
C LYS A 178 -10.29 -24.12 -10.13
N ALA A 179 -9.96 -25.38 -9.85
CA ALA A 179 -9.43 -26.39 -10.81
C ALA A 179 -8.61 -25.84 -12.01
N GLY A 180 -7.31 -25.59 -11.84
CA GLY A 180 -6.45 -25.00 -12.88
C GLY A 180 -6.64 -23.49 -13.14
N ALA A 181 -7.85 -23.01 -13.40
CA ALA A 181 -8.15 -21.65 -13.91
C ALA A 181 -7.94 -20.43 -12.97
N GLY A 182 -6.75 -19.81 -12.96
CA GLY A 182 -6.56 -18.40 -12.53
C GLY A 182 -6.20 -18.12 -11.06
N SER A 183 -6.46 -16.90 -10.53
CA SER A 183 -5.98 -16.42 -9.21
C SER A 183 -7.02 -15.97 -8.16
N ALA A 184 -6.49 -15.64 -6.97
CA ALA A 184 -6.90 -14.51 -6.16
C ALA A 184 -6.83 -13.27 -7.05
N THR A 185 -7.94 -12.99 -7.73
CA THR A 185 -8.13 -11.80 -8.54
C THR A 185 -8.70 -10.70 -7.66
N LEU A 186 -9.93 -10.90 -7.19
CA LEU A 186 -10.71 -9.93 -6.43
C LEU A 186 -10.10 -9.63 -5.05
N SER A 187 -9.65 -10.66 -4.32
CA SER A 187 -9.03 -10.49 -3.00
C SER A 187 -7.67 -9.80 -3.09
N MET A 188 -6.86 -10.09 -4.12
CA MET A 188 -5.58 -9.41 -4.34
C MET A 188 -5.78 -7.97 -4.80
N ALA A 189 -6.78 -7.70 -5.64
CA ALA A 189 -7.16 -6.33 -6.02
C ALA A 189 -7.60 -5.51 -4.80
N LEU A 190 -8.39 -6.09 -3.89
CA LEU A 190 -8.79 -5.42 -2.65
C LEU A 190 -7.59 -5.18 -1.70
N ALA A 191 -6.71 -6.17 -1.53
CA ALA A 191 -5.50 -6.00 -0.71
C ALA A 191 -4.55 -4.93 -1.30
N ALA A 192 -4.40 -4.90 -2.62
CA ALA A 192 -3.61 -3.89 -3.31
C ALA A 192 -4.23 -2.49 -3.18
N GLU A 193 -5.56 -2.34 -3.28
CA GLU A 193 -6.19 -1.02 -3.07
C GLU A 193 -6.09 -0.55 -1.62
N TYR A 194 -6.23 -1.41 -0.61
CA TYR A 194 -5.97 -1.02 0.78
C TYR A 194 -4.54 -0.51 1.00
N PHE A 195 -3.54 -1.16 0.38
CA PHE A 195 -2.15 -0.71 0.47
C PHE A 195 -1.91 0.61 -0.29
N VAL A 196 -2.47 0.73 -1.51
CA VAL A 196 -2.35 1.95 -2.32
C VAL A 196 -3.08 3.12 -1.67
N GLY A 197 -4.30 2.94 -1.17
CA GLY A 197 -5.03 3.97 -0.42
C GLY A 197 -4.28 4.40 0.84
N SER A 198 -3.63 3.46 1.54
CA SER A 198 -2.76 3.75 2.68
C SER A 198 -1.53 4.58 2.28
N LEU A 199 -0.89 4.27 1.15
CA LEU A 199 0.24 5.03 0.60
C LEU A 199 -0.19 6.41 0.11
N VAL A 200 -1.31 6.52 -0.60
CA VAL A 200 -1.87 7.79 -1.10
C VAL A 200 -2.26 8.73 0.05
N ASN A 201 -2.76 8.18 1.16
CA ASN A 201 -3.01 8.95 2.38
C ASN A 201 -1.70 9.35 3.09
N ALA A 202 -0.68 8.49 3.09
CA ALA A 202 0.65 8.80 3.61
C ALA A 202 1.38 9.89 2.81
N LEU A 203 1.26 9.90 1.49
CA LEU A 203 1.73 10.99 0.62
C LEU A 203 1.09 12.35 0.97
N LYS A 204 -0.11 12.34 1.54
CA LYS A 204 -0.83 13.52 2.07
C LYS A 204 -0.55 13.80 3.55
N GLY A 205 0.47 13.16 4.14
CA GLY A 205 0.91 13.36 5.52
C GLY A 205 0.12 12.61 6.59
N GLN A 206 -0.81 11.71 6.22
CA GLN A 206 -1.51 10.88 7.19
C GLN A 206 -0.63 9.68 7.58
N LYS A 207 -0.24 9.58 8.86
CA LYS A 207 0.53 8.42 9.36
C LYS A 207 -0.21 7.11 9.07
N SER A 208 0.45 6.21 8.35
CA SER A 208 -0.03 4.85 8.11
C SER A 208 1.07 3.84 8.42
N VAL A 209 0.72 2.74 9.07
CA VAL A 209 1.64 1.61 9.31
C VAL A 209 1.10 0.39 8.59
N GLN A 210 1.93 -0.19 7.71
CA GLN A 210 1.59 -1.34 6.88
C GLN A 210 2.71 -2.39 6.98
N CYS A 211 2.41 -3.66 6.68
CA CYS A 211 3.47 -4.65 6.45
C CYS A 211 3.87 -4.63 4.98
N ALA A 212 5.17 -4.48 4.67
CA ALA A 212 5.67 -4.39 3.31
C ALA A 212 7.03 -5.11 3.16
N TYR A 213 7.22 -5.84 2.07
CA TYR A 213 8.50 -6.46 1.70
C TYR A 213 9.42 -5.40 1.08
N VAL A 214 10.42 -4.95 1.84
CA VAL A 214 11.29 -3.83 1.48
C VAL A 214 12.74 -4.13 1.83
N ARG A 215 13.67 -3.29 1.36
CA ARG A 215 15.07 -3.32 1.83
C ARG A 215 15.07 -3.10 3.35
N SER A 216 15.63 -4.03 4.10
CA SER A 216 15.49 -4.07 5.56
C SER A 216 16.66 -4.81 6.21
N ASP A 217 17.11 -4.28 7.35
CA ASP A 217 18.17 -4.82 8.22
C ASP A 217 17.62 -5.48 9.49
N VAL A 218 16.28 -5.53 9.66
CA VAL A 218 15.60 -6.01 10.87
C VAL A 218 15.83 -7.50 11.17
N VAL A 219 16.36 -8.27 10.21
CA VAL A 219 16.87 -9.64 10.39
C VAL A 219 18.27 -9.72 9.82
N GLN A 220 19.26 -10.03 10.67
CA GLN A 220 20.67 -9.99 10.32
C GLN A 220 21.02 -10.96 9.17
N GLY A 221 21.65 -10.41 8.12
CA GLY A 221 22.08 -11.19 6.97
C GLY A 221 20.98 -11.48 5.93
N LEU A 222 19.85 -10.76 6.00
CA LEU A 222 18.96 -10.54 4.87
C LEU A 222 19.12 -9.09 4.37
N GLU A 223 18.93 -8.85 3.08
CA GLU A 223 18.89 -7.49 2.50
C GLU A 223 17.45 -6.97 2.34
N TYR A 224 16.48 -7.89 2.27
CA TYR A 224 15.06 -7.60 2.12
C TYR A 224 14.25 -8.46 3.09
N PHE A 225 13.20 -7.88 3.68
CA PHE A 225 12.31 -8.56 4.62
C PHE A 225 10.93 -7.87 4.63
N ALA A 226 9.85 -8.63 4.77
CA ALA A 226 8.54 -8.09 5.08
C ALA A 226 8.45 -7.74 6.56
N GLY A 227 8.15 -6.48 6.87
CA GLY A 227 7.98 -6.02 8.24
C GLY A 227 7.06 -4.81 8.33
N PRO A 228 6.66 -4.41 9.54
CA PRO A 228 5.91 -3.18 9.74
C PRO A 228 6.76 -1.96 9.34
N VAL A 229 6.20 -1.10 8.50
CA VAL A 229 6.83 0.15 8.04
C VAL A 229 5.91 1.34 8.29
N GLU A 230 6.50 2.46 8.70
CA GLU A 230 5.79 3.75 8.76
C GLU A 230 5.87 4.42 7.39
N LEU A 231 4.70 4.63 6.78
CA LEU A 231 4.54 5.34 5.52
C LEU A 231 4.30 6.84 5.79
N GLY A 232 4.95 7.69 5.00
CA GLY A 232 4.76 9.15 5.01
C GLY A 232 5.00 9.79 3.64
N PRO A 233 5.13 11.13 3.58
CA PRO A 233 5.28 11.89 2.34
C PRO A 233 6.44 11.47 1.42
N LYS A 234 7.44 10.73 1.93
CA LYS A 234 8.58 10.21 1.14
C LYS A 234 8.52 8.69 0.90
N GLY A 235 7.36 8.07 1.03
CA GLY A 235 7.19 6.62 0.93
C GLY A 235 7.43 5.93 2.28
N VAL A 236 8.37 4.98 2.33
CA VAL A 236 8.78 4.34 3.59
C VAL A 236 9.73 5.27 4.34
N GLU A 237 9.26 5.87 5.43
CA GLU A 237 10.06 6.80 6.24
C GLU A 237 10.74 6.10 7.43
N LYS A 238 10.25 4.92 7.83
CA LYS A 238 10.85 4.14 8.92
C LYS A 238 10.53 2.64 8.81
N ILE A 239 11.55 1.80 8.97
CA ILE A 239 11.37 0.37 9.30
C ILE A 239 11.09 0.27 10.80
N LEU A 240 10.01 -0.41 11.19
CA LEU A 240 9.66 -0.61 12.60
C LEU A 240 10.18 -1.98 13.08
N PRO A 241 10.57 -2.10 14.36
CA PRO A 241 10.98 -3.39 14.92
C PRO A 241 9.81 -4.39 14.92
N LEU A 242 10.14 -5.68 14.88
CA LEU A 242 9.14 -6.77 14.82
C LEU A 242 8.30 -6.92 16.10
N GLY A 243 8.57 -6.14 17.16
CA GLY A 243 7.88 -6.22 18.44
C GLY A 243 8.29 -7.43 19.29
N GLU A 244 7.45 -7.80 20.25
CA GLU A 244 7.63 -9.02 21.05
C GLU A 244 7.22 -10.25 20.22
N LEU A 245 8.06 -11.29 20.22
CA LEU A 245 7.86 -12.50 19.45
C LEU A 245 7.82 -13.73 20.36
N SER A 246 6.82 -14.59 20.19
CA SER A 246 6.75 -15.90 20.83
C SER A 246 7.88 -16.83 20.37
N SER A 247 8.12 -17.90 21.12
CA SER A 247 9.11 -18.93 20.76
C SER A 247 8.77 -19.61 19.41
N TYR A 248 7.49 -19.73 19.07
CA TYR A 248 7.05 -20.31 17.80
C TYR A 248 7.32 -19.36 16.62
N GLU A 249 6.97 -18.08 16.75
CA GLU A 249 7.21 -17.06 15.69
C GLU A 249 8.71 -16.87 15.42
N LYS A 250 9.57 -16.93 16.45
CA LYS A 250 11.03 -16.94 16.29
C LYS A 250 11.50 -18.12 15.43
N GLN A 251 11.04 -19.33 15.75
CA GLN A 251 11.37 -20.53 14.95
C GLN A 251 10.84 -20.47 13.51
N LEU A 252 9.72 -19.78 13.25
CA LEU A 252 9.23 -19.55 11.89
C LEU A 252 10.16 -18.62 11.11
N ILE A 253 10.62 -17.51 11.72
CA ILE A 253 11.58 -16.59 11.10
C ILE A 253 12.92 -17.31 10.83
N GLU A 254 13.42 -18.08 11.79
CA GLU A 254 14.64 -18.90 11.63
C GLU A 254 14.53 -19.87 10.45
N LYS A 255 13.38 -20.52 10.26
CA LYS A 255 13.09 -21.42 9.13
C LYS A 255 12.89 -20.67 7.80
N ALA A 256 12.44 -19.42 7.83
CA ALA A 256 12.25 -18.60 6.63
C ALA A 256 13.58 -18.06 6.06
N ILE A 257 14.59 -17.78 6.91
CA ILE A 257 15.87 -17.16 6.50
C ILE A 257 16.58 -17.90 5.34
N PRO A 258 16.72 -19.24 5.32
CA PRO A 258 17.40 -19.94 4.23
C PRO A 258 16.72 -19.78 2.87
N ASP A 259 15.39 -19.90 2.79
CA ASP A 259 14.66 -19.71 1.54
C ASP A 259 14.61 -18.22 1.15
N LEU A 260 14.46 -17.29 2.09
CA LEU A 260 14.57 -15.85 1.80
C LEU A 260 15.94 -15.48 1.21
N LYS A 261 17.05 -16.00 1.74
CA LYS A 261 18.40 -15.80 1.16
C LYS A 261 18.47 -16.29 -0.28
N LYS A 262 17.91 -17.46 -0.56
CA LYS A 262 17.87 -18.10 -1.88
C LYS A 262 16.94 -17.38 -2.86
N GLU A 263 15.80 -16.87 -2.43
CA GLU A 263 14.87 -16.08 -3.25
C GLU A 263 15.46 -14.70 -3.59
N ILE A 264 16.05 -14.00 -2.61
CA ILE A 264 16.76 -12.72 -2.81
C ILE A 264 17.93 -12.92 -3.79
N ALA A 265 18.80 -13.91 -3.53
CA ALA A 265 19.93 -14.21 -4.41
C ALA A 265 19.47 -14.51 -5.84
N LYS A 266 18.42 -15.33 -6.02
CA LYS A 266 17.84 -15.64 -7.34
C LYS A 266 17.36 -14.38 -8.08
N GLY A 267 16.73 -13.44 -7.39
CA GLY A 267 16.28 -12.17 -7.99
C GLY A 267 17.45 -11.26 -8.38
N VAL A 268 18.42 -11.10 -7.48
CA VAL A 268 19.63 -10.30 -7.71
C VAL A 268 20.49 -10.88 -8.84
N ASP A 269 20.69 -12.20 -8.86
CA ASP A 269 21.51 -12.88 -9.87
C ASP A 269 20.81 -13.01 -11.22
N PHE A 270 19.48 -12.89 -11.29
CA PHE A 270 18.77 -12.73 -12.56
C PHE A 270 19.15 -11.40 -13.23
N ILE A 271 19.13 -10.28 -12.47
CA ILE A 271 19.52 -8.97 -13.00
C ILE A 271 21.01 -8.92 -13.36
N LYS A 272 21.90 -9.48 -12.54
CA LYS A 272 23.36 -9.51 -12.81
C LYS A 272 23.74 -10.28 -14.09
N LYS A 273 22.91 -11.20 -14.57
CA LYS A 273 23.19 -11.99 -15.78
C LYS A 273 22.89 -11.24 -17.08
N GLY A 274 22.22 -10.08 -17.00
CA GLY A 274 21.75 -9.34 -18.15
C GLY A 274 20.44 -9.89 -18.75
N ILE A 275 19.80 -9.05 -19.55
CA ILE A 275 18.68 -9.36 -20.44
C ILE A 275 19.13 -9.02 -21.85
#